data_AF-A0A1W2ANQ3-F1
#
_entry.id   AF-A0A1W2ANQ3-F1
#
_cell.length_a   1.000
_cell.length_b   1.000
_cell.length_c   1.000
_cell.angle_alpha   90.00
_cell.angle_beta   90.00
_cell.angle_gamma   90.00
#
_symmetry.space_group_name_H-M   'P 1'
#
loop_
_entity.id
_entity.type
_entity.pdbx_description
1 polymer ?
#
loop_
_entity_poly.entity_id
_entity_poly.type
_entity_poly.pdbx_seq_one_letter_code
_entity_poly.pdbx_strand_id
1 'polypeptide(L)'
;MQLIILGKNSDDKGTQLEKLTSSILREQGYTEVHTNVVRAGASEVDITAIFSQQYFGTTLIREVIGECKAYSKPISLPDWLKFLGKVFSEEINDKKIQGCFIALSGVNGNVTGHYNTIKAKSVYFGKSGSSSLLVKTLKDKIIDFAF
;
A
#
# COMPACT_ATOMS: atom_id res chain seq x y z
N MET A 1 -20.43 -7.43 -1.80
CA MET A 1 -19.70 -8.15 -0.73
C MET A 1 -19.04 -7.10 0.13
N GLN A 2 -19.53 -6.94 1.36
CA GLN A 2 -18.94 -6.05 2.37
C GLN A 2 -17.93 -6.85 3.19
N LEU A 3 -16.72 -6.32 3.34
CA LEU A 3 -15.72 -6.88 4.27
C LEU A 3 -15.95 -6.24 5.65
N ILE A 4 -16.16 -7.07 6.66
CA ILE A 4 -16.31 -6.62 8.05
C ILE A 4 -15.21 -7.27 8.89
N ILE A 5 -14.43 -6.44 9.59
CA ILE A 5 -13.42 -6.89 10.54
C ILE A 5 -13.98 -6.76 11.96
N LEU A 6 -14.18 -7.89 12.63
CA LEU A 6 -14.85 -8.01 13.93
C LEU A 6 -13.88 -7.87 15.12
N GLY A 7 -12.88 -7.01 15.00
CA GLY A 7 -11.92 -6.78 16.09
C GLY A 7 -12.58 -6.18 17.32
N LYS A 8 -12.10 -6.58 18.50
CA LYS A 8 -12.60 -6.18 19.83
C LYS A 8 -12.48 -4.67 20.07
N ASN A 9 -11.44 -4.05 19.53
CA ASN A 9 -11.14 -2.63 19.62
C ASN A 9 -10.48 -2.13 18.32
N SER A 10 -10.09 -0.85 18.27
CA SER A 10 -9.43 -0.26 17.10
C SER A 10 -8.14 -0.98 16.72
N ASP A 11 -7.35 -1.37 17.71
CA ASP A 11 -6.02 -1.91 17.51
C ASP A 11 -6.12 -3.33 16.96
N ASP A 12 -7.00 -4.15 17.54
CA ASP A 12 -7.33 -5.49 17.04
C ASP A 12 -7.89 -5.44 15.61
N LYS A 13 -8.71 -4.44 15.28
CA LYS A 13 -9.17 -4.23 13.89
C LYS A 13 -8.02 -3.89 12.94
N GLY A 14 -7.06 -3.08 13.38
CA GLY A 14 -5.83 -2.78 12.63
C GLY A 14 -5.02 -4.05 12.38
N THR A 15 -4.70 -4.79 13.44
CA THR A 15 -3.95 -6.04 13.36
C THR A 15 -4.65 -7.10 12.48
N GLN A 16 -5.97 -7.21 12.53
CA GLN A 16 -6.71 -8.13 11.67
C GLN A 16 -6.68 -7.70 10.20
N LEU A 17 -6.73 -6.39 9.91
CA LEU A 17 -6.60 -5.87 8.55
C LEU A 17 -5.19 -6.14 7.99
N GLU A 18 -4.15 -5.99 8.81
CA GLU A 18 -2.78 -6.33 8.43
C GLU A 18 -2.65 -7.80 8.08
N LYS A 19 -3.15 -8.70 8.95
CA LYS A 19 -3.12 -10.16 8.72
C LYS A 19 -3.86 -10.56 7.46
N LEU A 20 -5.05 -10.00 7.23
CA LEU A 20 -5.82 -10.24 6.02
C LEU A 20 -5.04 -9.81 4.79
N THR A 21 -4.47 -8.60 4.81
CA THR A 21 -3.68 -8.09 3.70
C THR A 21 -2.46 -8.97 3.42
N SER A 22 -1.72 -9.38 4.46
CA SER A 22 -0.59 -10.30 4.27
C SER A 22 -1.01 -11.62 3.63
N SER A 23 -2.19 -12.12 3.98
CA SER A 23 -2.74 -13.35 3.38
C SER A 23 -3.05 -13.15 1.90
N ILE A 24 -3.71 -12.04 1.55
CA ILE A 24 -4.00 -11.67 0.15
C ILE A 24 -2.71 -11.54 -0.67
N LEU A 25 -1.68 -10.89 -0.13
CA LEU A 25 -0.39 -10.75 -0.82
C LEU A 25 0.27 -12.12 -1.07
N ARG A 26 0.27 -13.01 -0.07
CA ARG A 26 0.82 -14.36 -0.24
C ARG A 26 0.07 -15.17 -1.29
N GLU A 27 -1.26 -15.12 -1.28
CA GLU A 27 -2.10 -15.78 -2.30
C GLU A 27 -1.82 -15.27 -3.72
N GLN A 28 -1.34 -14.03 -3.84
CA GLN A 28 -0.98 -13.41 -5.12
C GLN A 28 0.47 -13.66 -5.54
N GLY A 29 1.21 -14.48 -4.80
CA GLY A 29 2.59 -14.85 -5.13
C GLY A 29 3.65 -13.86 -4.65
N TYR A 30 3.29 -12.90 -3.79
CA TYR A 30 4.30 -12.09 -3.11
C TYR A 30 5.05 -12.93 -2.07
N THR A 31 6.36 -12.74 -1.98
CA THR A 31 7.25 -13.42 -1.02
C THR A 31 7.70 -12.48 0.08
N GLU A 32 8.37 -13.00 1.12
CA GLU A 32 8.90 -12.21 2.25
C GLU A 32 7.89 -11.22 2.84
N VAL A 33 6.65 -11.71 3.02
CA VAL A 33 5.56 -10.89 3.55
C VAL A 33 5.69 -10.77 5.06
N HIS A 34 6.00 -9.58 5.54
CA HIS A 34 6.17 -9.23 6.94
C HIS A 34 5.19 -8.13 7.37
N THR A 35 4.88 -8.09 8.67
CA THR A 35 4.04 -7.06 9.29
C THR A 35 4.81 -6.31 10.36
N ASN A 36 4.45 -5.07 10.65
CA ASN A 36 5.00 -4.27 11.76
C ASN A 36 6.53 -4.09 11.68
N VAL A 37 7.01 -3.63 10.52
CA VAL A 37 8.44 -3.49 10.25
C VAL A 37 8.89 -2.06 10.52
N VAL A 38 9.91 -1.90 11.37
CA VAL A 38 10.54 -0.59 11.62
C VAL A 38 11.65 -0.36 10.59
N ARG A 39 11.55 0.75 9.85
CA ARG A 39 12.55 1.21 8.87
C ARG A 39 13.37 2.37 9.42
N ALA A 40 14.34 2.84 8.61
CA ALA A 40 15.20 3.96 8.96
C ALA A 40 14.37 5.19 9.39
N GLY A 41 14.89 5.95 10.35
CA GLY A 41 14.17 7.09 10.92
C GLY A 41 12.99 6.72 11.82
N ALA A 42 12.97 5.51 12.38
CA ALA A 42 11.87 4.98 13.20
C ALA A 42 10.50 5.01 12.47
N SER A 43 10.53 4.89 11.15
CA SER A 43 9.33 4.82 10.33
C SER A 43 8.76 3.41 10.37
N GLU A 44 7.66 3.23 11.09
CA GLU A 44 6.93 1.96 11.12
C GLU A 44 6.14 1.78 9.82
N VAL A 45 6.24 0.60 9.21
CA VAL A 45 5.46 0.20 8.05
C VAL A 45 4.61 -1.01 8.44
N ASP A 46 3.31 -0.93 8.20
CA ASP A 46 2.37 -1.96 8.63
C ASP A 46 2.65 -3.30 7.92
N ILE A 47 3.03 -3.25 6.64
CA ILE A 47 3.34 -4.43 5.81
C ILE A 47 4.51 -4.20 4.88
N THR A 48 5.37 -5.21 4.71
CA THR A 48 6.34 -5.27 3.61
C THR A 48 6.20 -6.58 2.86
N ALA A 49 6.51 -6.59 1.56
CA ALA A 49 6.52 -7.81 0.75
C ALA A 49 7.46 -7.65 -0.45
N ILE A 50 7.84 -8.75 -1.09
CA ILE A 50 8.63 -8.75 -2.32
C ILE A 50 7.75 -9.26 -3.47
N PHE A 51 7.67 -8.46 -4.52
CA PHE A 51 7.13 -8.88 -5.81
C PHE A 51 8.30 -9.26 -6.73
N SER A 52 8.25 -10.46 -7.29
CA SER A 52 9.21 -10.90 -8.30
C SER A 52 8.49 -11.40 -9.54
N GLN A 53 8.93 -10.95 -10.70
CA GLN A 53 8.38 -11.38 -11.97
C GLN A 53 9.49 -11.58 -12.99
N GLN A 54 9.47 -12.73 -13.65
CA GLN A 54 10.46 -13.10 -14.65
C GLN A 54 10.00 -12.64 -16.04
N TYR A 55 10.88 -11.95 -16.74
CA TYR A 55 10.67 -11.45 -18.10
C TYR A 55 11.89 -11.77 -18.96
N PHE A 56 11.74 -12.60 -19.99
CA PHE A 56 12.77 -12.88 -21.02
C PHE A 56 14.23 -12.84 -20.51
N GLY A 57 14.56 -13.67 -19.51
CA GLY A 57 15.92 -13.78 -18.95
C GLY A 57 16.30 -12.76 -17.86
N THR A 58 15.42 -11.82 -17.51
CA THR A 58 15.61 -10.84 -16.43
C THR A 58 14.54 -11.01 -15.36
N THR A 59 14.91 -10.90 -14.09
CA THR A 59 13.94 -10.87 -12.98
C THR A 59 13.74 -9.43 -12.52
N LEU A 60 12.51 -8.94 -12.62
CA LEU A 60 12.10 -7.68 -12.00
C LEU A 60 11.75 -7.97 -10.55
N ILE A 61 12.45 -7.33 -9.62
CA ILE A 61 12.17 -7.40 -8.18
C ILE A 61 11.73 -6.01 -7.72
N ARG A 62 10.61 -5.95 -6.99
CA ARG A 62 10.10 -4.74 -6.35
C ARG A 62 9.73 -5.03 -4.91
N GLU A 63 10.15 -4.17 -4.00
CA GLU A 63 9.67 -4.21 -2.62
C GLU A 63 8.31 -3.48 -2.55
N VAL A 64 7.35 -4.06 -1.85
CA VAL A 64 6.10 -3.39 -1.48
C VAL A 64 6.23 -2.92 -0.05
N ILE A 65 5.85 -1.67 0.19
CA ILE A 65 5.60 -1.15 1.53
C ILE A 65 4.13 -0.77 1.67
N GLY A 66 3.51 -1.12 2.78
CA GLY A 66 2.07 -1.01 2.95
C GLY A 66 1.66 -0.34 4.25
N GLU A 67 0.55 0.39 4.19
CA GLU A 67 -0.13 0.97 5.35
C GLU A 67 -1.60 0.50 5.35
N CYS A 68 -2.07 0.05 6.51
CA CYS A 68 -3.43 -0.41 6.76
C CYS A 68 -4.14 0.55 7.72
N LYS A 69 -5.32 1.04 7.33
CA LYS A 69 -6.16 1.90 8.17
C LYS A 69 -7.56 1.34 8.33
N ALA A 70 -7.87 0.89 9.54
CA ALA A 70 -9.16 0.32 9.93
C ALA A 70 -10.05 1.31 10.70
N TYR A 71 -10.06 2.58 10.28
CA TYR A 71 -10.89 3.61 10.93
C TYR A 71 -12.38 3.43 10.63
N SER A 72 -13.24 4.05 11.44
CA SER A 72 -14.70 4.09 11.19
C SER A 72 -15.09 5.15 10.15
N LYS A 73 -14.33 6.24 10.09
CA LYS A 73 -14.50 7.35 9.13
C LYS A 73 -13.53 7.23 7.96
N PRO A 74 -13.86 7.75 6.77
CA PRO A 74 -12.94 7.79 5.64
C PRO A 74 -11.62 8.46 6.00
N ILE A 75 -10.53 7.94 5.44
CA ILE A 75 -9.18 8.45 5.69
C ILE A 75 -9.01 9.87 5.15
N SER A 76 -8.28 10.67 5.93
CA SER A 76 -8.04 12.08 5.67
C SER A 76 -6.69 12.32 4.98
N LEU A 77 -6.49 13.54 4.48
CA LEU A 77 -5.26 13.91 3.78
C LEU A 77 -3.99 13.80 4.66
N PRO A 78 -4.00 14.14 5.96
CA PRO A 78 -2.84 13.92 6.84
C PRO A 78 -2.33 12.48 6.89
N ASP A 79 -3.21 11.49 7.06
CA ASP A 79 -2.83 10.07 7.08
C ASP A 79 -2.22 9.64 5.75
N TRP A 80 -2.81 10.11 4.65
CA TRP A 80 -2.35 9.88 3.30
C TRP A 80 -0.95 10.49 3.05
N LEU A 81 -0.74 11.74 3.45
CA LEU A 81 0.56 12.42 3.31
C LEU A 81 1.63 11.78 4.19
N LYS A 82 1.27 11.32 5.40
CA LYS A 82 2.17 10.55 6.26
C LYS A 82 2.66 9.30 5.55
N PHE A 83 1.77 8.54 4.92
CA PHE A 83 2.16 7.38 4.12
C PHE A 83 3.04 7.73 2.92
N LEU A 84 2.69 8.77 2.16
CA LEU A 84 3.53 9.25 1.07
C LEU A 84 4.94 9.63 1.51
N GLY A 85 5.08 10.23 2.71
CA GLY A 85 6.39 10.52 3.30
C GLY A 85 7.23 9.26 3.56
N LYS A 86 6.60 8.15 3.95
CA LYS A 86 7.26 6.84 4.12
C LYS A 86 7.75 6.30 2.78
N VAL A 87 6.90 6.33 1.77
CA VAL A 87 7.25 5.94 0.38
C VAL A 87 8.44 6.75 -0.10
N PHE A 88 8.34 8.08 -0.03
CA PHE A 88 9.41 8.98 -0.47
C PHE A 88 10.74 8.74 0.26
N SER A 89 10.69 8.41 1.55
CA SER A 89 11.88 8.12 2.35
C SER A 89 12.61 6.85 1.89
N GLU A 90 11.88 5.82 1.46
CA GLU A 90 12.51 4.61 0.87
C GLU A 90 13.03 4.89 -0.55
N GLU A 91 12.33 5.71 -1.33
CA GLU A 91 12.76 6.11 -2.68
C GLU A 91 14.08 6.89 -2.68
N ILE A 92 14.27 7.80 -1.72
CA ILE A 92 15.53 8.55 -1.58
C ILE A 92 16.71 7.61 -1.36
N ASN A 93 16.48 6.43 -0.78
CA ASN A 93 17.51 5.41 -0.57
C ASN A 93 17.70 4.46 -1.78
N ASP A 94 17.31 4.91 -2.98
CA ASP A 94 17.41 4.21 -4.27
C ASP A 94 16.74 2.82 -4.29
N LYS A 95 15.75 2.62 -3.42
CA LYS A 95 14.93 1.41 -3.44
C LYS A 95 13.79 1.58 -4.44
N LYS A 96 13.68 0.63 -5.37
CA LYS A 96 12.49 0.49 -6.21
C LYS A 96 11.37 -0.10 -5.39
N ILE A 97 10.54 0.77 -4.84
CA ILE A 97 9.42 0.37 -4.00
C ILE A 97 8.06 0.53 -4.70
N GLN A 98 7.06 -0.13 -4.15
CA GLN A 98 5.66 0.01 -4.52
C GLN A 98 4.88 0.29 -3.25
N GLY A 99 4.24 1.46 -3.18
CA GLY A 99 3.39 1.81 -2.05
C GLY A 99 2.03 1.13 -2.15
N CYS A 100 1.55 0.53 -1.06
CA CYS A 100 0.22 -0.05 -0.95
C CYS A 100 -0.57 0.57 0.23
N PHE A 101 -1.53 1.45 -0.05
CA PHE A 101 -2.37 2.05 0.99
C PHE A 101 -3.73 1.36 1.05
N ILE A 102 -4.09 0.78 2.19
CA ILE A 102 -5.32 0.01 2.39
C ILE A 102 -6.19 0.67 3.43
N ALA A 103 -7.36 1.14 3.00
CA ALA A 103 -8.33 1.79 3.89
C ALA A 103 -9.64 1.01 3.93
N LEU A 104 -10.00 0.51 5.13
CA LEU A 104 -11.25 -0.22 5.35
C LEU A 104 -12.46 0.70 5.13
N SER A 105 -12.38 1.94 5.62
CA SER A 105 -13.44 2.94 5.55
C SER A 105 -13.42 3.81 4.29
N GLY A 106 -12.61 3.46 3.30
CA GLY A 106 -12.35 4.30 2.13
C GLY A 106 -11.58 5.57 2.47
N VAL A 107 -11.47 6.47 1.50
CA VAL A 107 -10.77 7.75 1.63
C VAL A 107 -11.72 8.90 1.33
N ASN A 108 -11.44 10.11 1.83
CA ASN A 108 -12.26 11.28 1.50
C ASN A 108 -11.90 11.90 0.14
N GLY A 109 -12.69 12.89 -0.29
CA GLY A 109 -12.51 13.55 -1.60
C GLY A 109 -11.15 14.23 -1.80
N ASN A 110 -10.52 14.73 -0.73
CA ASN A 110 -9.19 15.36 -0.81
C ASN A 110 -8.12 14.33 -1.13
N VAL A 111 -8.15 13.17 -0.47
CA VAL A 111 -7.24 12.05 -0.77
C VAL A 111 -7.46 11.54 -2.18
N THR A 112 -8.72 11.35 -2.61
CA THR A 112 -9.06 10.94 -3.97
C THR A 112 -8.51 11.92 -5.01
N GLY A 113 -8.74 13.23 -4.83
CA GLY A 113 -8.25 14.25 -5.75
C GLY A 113 -6.73 14.30 -5.83
N HIS A 114 -6.04 14.16 -4.71
CA HIS A 114 -4.58 14.11 -4.67
C HIS A 114 -4.02 12.84 -5.33
N TYR A 115 -4.59 11.67 -5.04
CA TYR A 115 -4.20 10.41 -5.68
C TYR A 115 -4.36 10.49 -7.20
N ASN A 116 -5.51 11.00 -7.68
CA ASN A 116 -5.75 11.14 -9.12
C ASN A 116 -4.73 12.08 -9.78
N THR A 117 -4.31 13.15 -9.09
CA THR A 117 -3.27 14.06 -9.57
C THR A 117 -1.91 13.36 -9.70
N ILE A 118 -1.51 12.59 -8.70
CA ILE A 118 -0.27 11.81 -8.75
C ILE A 118 -0.34 10.76 -9.87
N LYS A 119 -1.44 10.01 -9.93
CA LYS A 119 -1.66 8.96 -10.93
C LYS A 119 -1.54 9.52 -12.35
N ALA A 120 -2.21 10.63 -12.63
CA ALA A 120 -2.11 11.29 -13.93
C ALA A 120 -0.64 11.61 -14.27
N LYS A 121 0.10 12.26 -13.35
CA LYS A 121 1.51 12.58 -13.57
C LYS A 121 2.39 11.33 -13.78
N SER A 122 2.15 10.26 -13.02
CA SER A 122 2.91 9.00 -13.17
C SER A 122 2.73 8.33 -14.55
N VAL A 123 1.58 8.56 -15.21
CA VAL A 123 1.30 8.06 -16.56
C VAL A 123 1.98 8.92 -17.63
N TYR A 124 2.13 10.24 -17.41
CA TYR A 124 2.77 11.15 -18.36
C TYR A 124 4.31 11.05 -18.39
N PHE A 125 4.96 10.57 -17.33
CA PHE A 125 6.42 10.33 -17.28
C PHE A 125 6.81 8.91 -17.68
N GLY A 126 6.36 8.46 -18.86
CA GLY A 126 6.70 7.15 -19.39
C GLY A 126 8.21 6.86 -19.33
N LYS A 127 8.56 5.72 -18.69
CA LYS A 127 9.90 5.09 -18.63
C LYS A 127 10.96 5.81 -17.78
N SER A 128 11.13 5.35 -16.55
CA SER A 128 12.40 4.83 -16.00
C SER A 128 12.24 4.65 -14.48
N GLY A 129 12.15 3.40 -14.01
CA GLY A 129 12.49 3.04 -12.62
C GLY A 129 11.69 3.61 -11.43
N SER A 130 10.78 4.57 -11.60
CA SER A 130 10.11 5.23 -10.46
C SER A 130 8.84 4.51 -10.01
N SER A 131 8.70 4.43 -8.69
CA SER A 131 7.74 3.68 -7.90
C SER A 131 6.29 3.75 -8.37
N SER A 132 5.61 2.60 -8.31
CA SER A 132 4.18 2.50 -8.53
C SER A 132 3.44 2.68 -7.21
N LEU A 133 2.53 3.66 -7.13
CA LEU A 133 1.69 3.89 -5.96
C LEU A 133 0.30 3.27 -6.15
N LEU A 134 -0.03 2.28 -5.33
CA LEU A 134 -1.35 1.63 -5.30
C LEU A 134 -2.15 2.10 -4.08
N VAL A 135 -3.34 2.62 -4.34
CA VAL A 135 -4.32 2.96 -3.30
C VAL A 135 -5.52 2.05 -3.46
N LYS A 136 -5.88 1.32 -2.40
CA LYS A 136 -6.99 0.37 -2.39
C LYS A 136 -7.95 0.70 -1.26
N THR A 137 -9.22 0.91 -1.62
CA THR A 137 -10.31 1.14 -0.67
C THR A 137 -11.22 -0.07 -0.65
N LEU A 138 -11.55 -0.55 0.55
CA LEU A 138 -12.36 -1.76 0.73
C LEU A 138 -13.87 -1.48 0.82
N LYS A 139 -14.28 -0.20 0.89
CA LYS A 139 -15.69 0.20 1.07
C LYS A 139 -16.59 -0.05 -0.15
N ASP A 140 -16.08 0.07 -1.37
CA ASP A 140 -16.90 -0.01 -2.61
C ASP A 140 -16.34 -0.98 -3.68
N LYS A 141 -15.45 -1.91 -3.30
CA LYS A 141 -14.68 -2.83 -4.16
C LYS A 141 -13.93 -2.17 -5.33
N ILE A 142 -12.59 -2.14 -5.23
CA ILE A 142 -11.73 -2.44 -6.39
C ILE A 142 -10.62 -3.39 -5.91
N ILE A 143 -10.81 -4.69 -6.20
CA ILE A 143 -9.70 -5.61 -6.41
C ILE A 143 -9.39 -5.49 -7.89
N ASP A 144 -8.36 -4.72 -8.24
CA ASP A 144 -7.67 -4.90 -9.51
C ASP A 144 -6.16 -4.92 -9.22
N PHE A 145 -5.54 -6.01 -9.64
CA PHE A 145 -4.11 -6.16 -9.79
C PHE A 145 -3.89 -6.20 -11.29
N ALA A 146 -3.62 -5.04 -11.88
CA ALA A 146 -3.14 -4.95 -13.25
C ALA A 146 -1.63 -4.71 -13.19
N PHE A 147 -0.89 -5.69 -13.70
CA PHE A 147 0.56 -5.73 -13.84
C PHE A 147 1.08 -4.68 -14.83
#